data_AF-A0A6N8X6X0-F1
#
_entry.id   AF-A0A6N8X6X0-F1
#
_cell.length_a   1.000
_cell.length_b   1.000
_cell.length_c   1.000
_cell.angle_alpha   90.00
_cell.angle_beta   90.00
_cell.angle_gamma   90.00
#
_symmetry.space_group_name_H-M   'P 1'
#
loop_
_entity.id
_entity.type
_entity.pdbx_description
1 polymer ?
#
loop_
_entity_poly.entity_id
_entity_poly.type
_entity_poly.pdbx_seq_one_letter_code
_entity_poly.pdbx_strand_id
1 'polypeptide(L)'
;MTDIERTARLLQLTAATGTAGVTGEPAPTAAQVFDGAGTEALAQAAALWRDLQGVTRLVGEEGFDAAAAGPKVRSLVASACGQEDFNALEAAVAGTASRAAAQIDTLRSSA
;
A
#
# COMPACT_ATOMS: atom_id res chain seq x y z
N MET A 1 -3.45 -7.38 1.18
CA MET A 1 -3.87 -6.36 2.18
C MET A 1 -3.46 -6.76 3.60
N THR A 2 -3.79 -7.98 4.04
CA THR A 2 -3.52 -8.47 5.41
C THR A 2 -2.05 -8.36 5.83
N ASP A 3 -1.10 -8.57 4.91
CA ASP A 3 0.33 -8.57 5.26
C ASP A 3 0.91 -7.17 5.48
N ILE A 4 0.51 -6.17 4.69
CA ILE A 4 0.92 -4.76 4.88
C ILE A 4 0.37 -4.23 6.21
N GLU A 5 -0.92 -4.45 6.49
CA GLU A 5 -1.55 -4.00 7.74
C GLU A 5 -0.98 -4.74 8.96
N ARG A 6 -0.74 -6.05 8.85
CA ARG A 6 -0.14 -6.85 9.92
C ARG A 6 1.31 -6.41 10.18
N THR A 7 2.09 -6.11 9.14
CA THR A 7 3.48 -5.64 9.29
C THR A 7 3.54 -4.24 9.90
N ALA A 8 2.68 -3.32 9.47
CA ALA A 8 2.57 -1.99 10.07
C ALA A 8 2.19 -2.09 11.57
N ARG A 9 1.25 -2.97 11.91
CA ARG A 9 0.85 -3.19 13.31
C ARG A 9 1.96 -3.85 14.13
N LEU A 10 2.75 -4.76 13.55
CA LEU A 10 3.93 -5.33 14.20
C LEU A 10 4.95 -4.24 14.51
N LEU A 11 5.27 -3.38 13.54
CA LEU A 11 6.20 -2.26 13.73
C LEU A 11 5.72 -1.28 14.79
N GLN A 12 4.42 -0.96 14.83
CA GLN A 12 3.85 -0.13 15.90
C GLN A 12 4.04 -0.78 17.29
N LEU A 13 3.83 -2.11 17.39
CA LEU A 13 4.00 -2.83 18.65
C LEU A 13 5.47 -2.95 19.08
N THR A 14 6.41 -3.10 18.14
CA THR A 14 7.84 -3.21 18.44
C THR A 14 8.50 -1.84 18.66
N ALA A 15 8.02 -0.79 18.00
CA ALA A 15 8.44 0.60 18.22
C ALA A 15 7.82 1.24 19.47
N ALA A 16 6.84 0.58 20.10
CA ALA A 16 6.19 1.02 21.34
C ALA A 16 7.09 0.90 22.59
N THR A 17 8.31 1.41 22.49
CA THR A 17 9.10 1.88 23.64
C THR A 17 9.09 3.41 23.78
N GLY A 18 8.27 4.18 23.03
CA GLY A 18 8.28 5.64 23.19
C GLY A 18 7.06 6.46 22.77
N THR A 19 6.15 5.97 21.94
CA THR A 19 4.97 6.76 21.51
C THR A 19 3.68 6.02 21.83
N ALA A 20 3.43 5.89 23.13
CA ALA A 20 2.09 5.65 23.62
C ALA A 20 1.16 6.72 23.02
N GLY A 21 0.05 6.25 22.43
CA GLY A 21 -0.90 7.08 21.71
C GLY A 21 -1.25 8.35 22.45
N VAL A 22 -1.04 9.48 21.78
CA VAL A 22 -1.68 10.73 22.14
C VAL A 22 -3.16 10.54 21.85
N THR A 23 -3.95 10.38 22.91
CA THR A 23 -5.41 10.28 22.84
C THR A 23 -5.97 11.50 22.11
N GLY A 24 -6.44 11.30 20.87
CA GLY A 24 -7.08 12.34 20.05
C GLY A 24 -6.55 12.44 18.62
N GLU A 25 -5.36 11.91 18.31
CA GLU A 25 -4.85 11.89 16.93
C GLU A 25 -5.34 10.65 16.17
N PRO A 26 -5.69 10.80 14.87
CA PRO A 26 -6.04 9.66 14.04
C PRO A 26 -4.85 8.70 13.98
N ALA A 27 -5.13 7.39 14.08
CA ALA A 27 -4.10 6.37 13.96
C ALA A 27 -3.29 6.56 12.66
N PRO A 28 -1.95 6.51 12.72
CA PRO A 28 -1.13 6.69 11.53
C PRO A 28 -1.43 5.60 10.50
N THR A 29 -1.47 5.98 9.23
CA THR A 29 -1.62 5.03 8.13
C THR A 29 -0.42 4.10 8.05
N ALA A 30 -0.60 2.92 7.45
CA ALA A 30 0.52 1.98 7.25
C ALA A 30 1.72 2.65 6.54
N ALA A 31 1.46 3.51 5.55
CA ALA A 31 2.51 4.27 4.87
C ALA A 31 3.32 5.16 5.84
N GLN A 32 2.65 5.89 6.74
CA GLN A 32 3.30 6.74 7.74
C GLN A 32 4.10 5.93 8.77
N VAL A 33 3.61 4.75 9.15
CA VAL A 33 4.35 3.83 10.04
C VAL A 33 5.63 3.36 9.36
N PHE A 34 5.55 2.98 8.09
CA PHE A 34 6.68 2.48 7.33
C PHE A 34 7.72 3.58 7.05
N ASP A 35 7.27 4.79 6.72
CA ASP A 35 8.12 5.94 6.50
C ASP A 35 8.91 6.30 7.77
N GLY A 36 8.22 6.36 8.92
CA GLY A 36 8.87 6.56 10.22
C GLY A 36 9.84 5.45 10.63
N ALA A 37 9.69 4.24 10.08
CA ALA A 37 10.59 3.11 10.31
C ALA A 37 11.73 3.01 9.27
N GLY A 38 11.83 3.94 8.32
CA GLY A 38 12.83 3.89 7.24
C GLY A 38 12.58 2.76 6.24
N THR A 39 11.33 2.29 6.12
CA THR A 39 10.94 1.17 5.25
C THR A 39 10.23 1.67 3.98
N GLU A 40 10.98 2.41 3.15
CA GLU A 40 10.46 3.14 1.99
C GLU A 40 9.66 2.27 1.00
N ALA A 41 10.08 1.02 0.74
CA ALA A 41 9.35 0.17 -0.20
C ALA A 41 7.98 -0.26 0.35
N LEU A 42 7.86 -0.42 1.67
CA LEU A 42 6.57 -0.68 2.33
C LEU A 42 5.69 0.57 2.37
N ALA A 43 6.28 1.75 2.53
CA ALA A 43 5.55 3.02 2.44
C ALA A 43 4.96 3.22 1.03
N GLN A 44 5.77 2.99 -0.01
CA GLN A 44 5.34 3.05 -1.41
C GLN A 44 4.24 2.02 -1.72
N ALA A 45 4.38 0.78 -1.21
CA ALA A 45 3.36 -0.25 -1.38
C ALA A 45 2.02 0.12 -0.72
N ALA A 46 2.07 0.69 0.49
CA ALA A 46 0.88 1.13 1.20
C ALA A 46 0.19 2.32 0.50
N ALA A 47 0.96 3.27 -0.04
CA ALA A 47 0.42 4.40 -0.80
C ALA A 47 -0.25 3.93 -2.11
N LEU A 48 0.47 3.17 -2.93
CA LEU A 48 -0.05 2.65 -4.21
C LEU A 48 -1.34 1.83 -4.00
N TRP A 49 -1.38 1.00 -2.96
CA TRP A 49 -2.58 0.23 -2.63
C TRP A 49 -3.77 1.12 -2.24
N ARG A 50 -3.52 2.20 -1.48
CA ARG A 50 -4.56 3.15 -1.10
C ARG A 50 -5.14 3.87 -2.31
N ASP A 51 -4.29 4.29 -3.24
CA ASP A 51 -4.70 4.98 -4.46
C ASP A 51 -5.54 4.06 -5.35
N LEU A 52 -5.10 2.82 -5.54
CA LEU A 52 -5.87 1.79 -6.24
C LEU A 52 -7.25 1.59 -5.60
N GLN A 53 -7.32 1.39 -4.28
CA GLN A 53 -8.59 1.22 -3.57
C GLN A 53 -9.50 2.45 -3.67
N GLY A 54 -8.93 3.64 -3.61
CA GLY A 54 -9.67 4.90 -3.78
C GLY A 54 -10.32 4.97 -5.15
N VAL A 55 -9.56 4.68 -6.20
CA VAL A 55 -10.05 4.76 -7.59
C VAL A 55 -11.03 3.63 -7.88
N THR A 56 -10.78 2.39 -7.46
CA THR A 56 -11.71 1.28 -7.71
C THR A 56 -13.07 1.50 -7.04
N ARG A 57 -13.11 2.14 -5.85
CA ARG A 57 -14.37 2.52 -5.19
C ARG A 57 -15.13 3.62 -5.91
N LEU A 58 -14.43 4.51 -6.62
CA LEU A 58 -15.06 5.57 -7.41
C LEU A 58 -15.63 5.03 -8.73
N VAL A 59 -15.04 3.95 -9.24
CA VAL A 59 -15.33 3.43 -10.59
C VAL A 59 -16.28 2.23 -10.57
N GLY A 60 -16.35 1.48 -9.48
CA GLY A 60 -17.23 0.31 -9.38
C GLY A 60 -17.71 0.01 -7.96
N GLU A 61 -18.73 -0.83 -7.89
CA GLU A 61 -19.21 -1.42 -6.64
C GLU A 61 -18.24 -2.50 -6.12
N GLU A 62 -18.51 -3.04 -4.94
CA GLU A 62 -17.69 -4.07 -4.29
C GLU A 62 -17.41 -5.24 -5.24
N GLY A 63 -16.13 -5.63 -5.39
CA GLY A 63 -15.71 -6.69 -6.33
C GLY A 63 -15.29 -6.21 -7.73
N PHE A 64 -15.12 -4.90 -7.93
CA PHE A 64 -14.60 -4.35 -9.19
C PHE A 64 -13.23 -4.93 -9.59
N ASP A 65 -13.15 -5.51 -10.78
CA ASP A 65 -11.92 -5.97 -11.42
C ASP A 65 -11.50 -5.01 -12.54
N ALA A 66 -10.40 -4.29 -12.30
CA ALA A 66 -9.84 -3.34 -13.25
C ALA A 66 -9.32 -4.01 -14.54
N ALA A 67 -8.85 -5.26 -14.46
CA ALA A 67 -8.34 -5.99 -15.63
C ALA A 67 -9.49 -6.43 -16.57
N ALA A 68 -10.65 -6.77 -16.01
CA ALA A 68 -11.86 -7.08 -16.76
C ALA A 68 -12.59 -5.83 -17.30
N ALA A 69 -12.20 -4.63 -16.86
CA ALA A 69 -12.88 -3.39 -17.22
C ALA A 69 -12.62 -2.94 -18.67
N GLY A 70 -13.51 -2.08 -19.18
CA GLY A 70 -13.34 -1.48 -20.50
C GLY A 70 -12.08 -0.60 -20.62
N PRO A 71 -11.57 -0.35 -21.84
CA PRO A 71 -10.31 0.38 -22.07
C PRO A 71 -10.27 1.77 -21.42
N LYS A 72 -11.40 2.49 -21.44
CA LYS A 72 -11.52 3.82 -20.82
C LYS A 72 -11.32 3.77 -19.31
N VAL A 73 -11.86 2.74 -18.66
CA VAL A 73 -11.73 2.56 -17.22
C VAL A 73 -10.30 2.20 -16.86
N ARG A 74 -9.67 1.29 -17.60
CA ARG A 74 -8.26 0.94 -17.41
C ARG A 74 -7.33 2.15 -17.53
N SER A 75 -7.56 3.00 -18.52
CA SER A 75 -6.81 4.26 -18.69
C SER A 75 -7.03 5.23 -17.53
N LEU A 76 -8.27 5.36 -17.04
CA LEU A 76 -8.58 6.19 -15.86
C LEU A 76 -7.87 5.67 -14.60
N VAL A 77 -7.87 4.36 -14.37
CA VAL A 77 -7.20 3.74 -13.21
C VAL A 77 -5.68 3.96 -13.28
N ALA A 78 -5.06 3.76 -14.45
CA ALA A 78 -3.64 4.02 -14.66
C ALA A 78 -3.28 5.49 -14.39
N SER A 79 -4.02 6.41 -15.00
CA SER A 79 -3.81 7.86 -14.87
C SER A 79 -3.96 8.33 -13.42
N ALA A 80 -4.97 7.83 -12.71
CA ALA A 80 -5.18 8.17 -11.30
C ALA A 80 -4.09 7.61 -10.37
N CYS A 81 -3.39 6.56 -10.78
CA CYS A 81 -2.21 6.03 -10.09
C CYS A 81 -0.87 6.62 -10.61
N GLY A 82 -0.93 7.67 -11.45
CA GLY A 82 0.24 8.33 -12.02
C GLY A 82 1.02 7.52 -13.07
N GLN A 83 0.38 6.53 -13.69
CA GLN A 83 0.98 5.65 -14.69
C GLN A 83 0.50 5.99 -16.10
N GLU A 84 1.37 5.77 -17.09
CA GLU A 84 1.08 6.09 -18.50
C GLU A 84 -0.08 5.27 -19.05
N ASP A 85 -0.06 3.96 -18.77
CA ASP A 85 -1.10 3.03 -19.18
C ASP A 85 -1.30 1.92 -18.15
N PHE A 86 -2.27 1.04 -18.42
CA PHE A 86 -2.62 -0.04 -17.51
C PHE A 86 -1.51 -1.11 -17.40
N ASN A 87 -0.72 -1.33 -18.45
CA ASN A 87 0.41 -2.27 -18.38
C ASN A 87 1.54 -1.71 -17.51
N ALA A 88 1.82 -0.41 -17.61
CA ALA A 88 2.77 0.29 -16.75
C ALA A 88 2.31 0.24 -15.28
N LEU A 89 1.00 0.39 -15.03
CA LEU A 89 0.42 0.19 -13.72
C LEU A 89 0.60 -1.24 -13.21
N GLU A 90 0.29 -2.26 -14.00
CA GLU A 90 0.49 -3.66 -13.61
C GLU A 90 1.96 -3.96 -13.28
N ALA A 91 2.89 -3.44 -14.09
CA ALA A 91 4.32 -3.57 -13.84
C ALA A 91 4.74 -2.84 -12.55
N ALA A 92 4.23 -1.64 -12.30
CA ALA A 92 4.50 -0.88 -11.09
C ALA A 92 3.96 -1.59 -9.83
N VAL A 93 2.76 -2.16 -9.92
CA VAL A 93 2.15 -2.97 -8.84
C VAL A 93 2.99 -4.22 -8.57
N ALA A 94 3.34 -4.98 -9.60
CA ALA A 94 4.14 -6.19 -9.46
C ALA A 94 5.52 -5.90 -8.86
N GLY A 95 6.20 -4.86 -9.35
CA GLY A 95 7.51 -4.44 -8.83
C GLY A 95 7.44 -3.98 -7.39
N THR A 96 6.40 -3.21 -7.04
CA THR A 96 6.20 -2.72 -5.67
C THR A 96 5.86 -3.87 -4.71
N ALA A 97 5.02 -4.82 -5.12
CA ALA A 97 4.70 -6.01 -4.34
C ALA A 97 5.94 -6.89 -4.09
N SER A 98 6.78 -7.09 -5.11
CA SER A 98 8.02 -7.85 -4.98
C SER A 98 9.00 -7.21 -3.97
N ARG A 99 9.21 -5.88 -4.06
CA ARG A 99 10.06 -5.16 -3.10
C ARG A 99 9.50 -5.20 -1.68
N ALA A 100 8.18 -5.02 -1.53
CA ALA A 100 7.51 -5.11 -0.23
C ALA A 100 7.66 -6.51 0.40
N ALA A 101 7.48 -7.58 -0.39
CA ALA A 101 7.66 -8.95 0.08
C ALA A 101 9.09 -9.20 0.57
N ALA A 102 10.10 -8.81 -0.22
CA ALA A 102 11.50 -8.96 0.17
C ALA A 102 11.85 -8.19 1.46
N GLN A 103 11.27 -7.00 1.64
CA GLN A 103 11.47 -6.21 2.85
C GLN A 103 10.77 -6.83 4.07
N ILE A 104 9.57 -7.38 3.90
CA ILE A 104 8.87 -8.15 4.96
C ILE A 104 9.69 -9.37 5.37
N ASP A 105 10.21 -10.14 4.41
CA ASP A 105 11.02 -11.33 4.70
C ASP A 105 12.31 -10.97 5.46
N THR A 106 12.93 -9.84 5.10
CA THR A 106 14.09 -9.32 5.82
C THR A 106 13.74 -8.98 7.28
N LEU A 107 12.65 -8.23 7.50
CA LEU A 107 12.20 -7.85 8.84
C LEU A 107 11.86 -9.07 9.70
N ARG A 108 11.20 -10.08 9.11
CA ARG A 108 10.83 -11.32 9.79
C ARG A 108 12.03 -12.21 10.12
N SER A 109 13.10 -12.15 9.34
CA SER A 109 14.32 -12.92 9.59
C SER A 109 15.23 -12.27 10.63
N SER A 110 15.04 -10.96 10.88
CA SER A 110 15.79 -10.18 11.87
C SER A 110 15.12 -10.03 13.24
N ALA A 111 13.87 -10.49 13.37
CA ALA A 111 13.07 -10.46 14.60
C ALA A 111 13.08 -11.84 15.29
#